data_AF-A0A0F9HZK8-F1
#
_entry.id   AF-A0A0F9HZK8-F1
#
_cell.length_a   1.000
_cell.length_b   1.000
_cell.length_c   1.000
_cell.angle_alpha   90.00
_cell.angle_beta   90.00
_cell.angle_gamma   90.00
#
_symmetry.space_group_name_H-M   'P 1'
#
loop_
_entity.id
_entity.type
_entity.pdbx_description
1 polymer ?
#
loop_
_entity_poly.entity_id
_entity_poly.type
_entity_poly.pdbx_seq_one_letter_code
_entity_poly.pdbx_strand_id
1 'polypeptide(L)'
;MKSPLIIAPFLTLLAACGGGGGGNDNPVVAASVFAGNDQQIIEKSEFTIEAKGSPADGTFTWQRISGPIIDGFPLDGALQTVIAPDIKADSELLLRVSYQTSDGQLVTDDLLIAIESNNQLPQIIVTQTAPETLPSDYKDIVTLSAAGSIDPDENGQINSYSWQQIAGPTLAVDSNSNATISFSHPLLDTNTLITWLITVVDDEGGESSFQY
;
A
#
# COMPACT_ATOMS: atom_id res chain seq x y z
N MET A 1 -25.29 -5.48 -15.83
CA MET A 1 -26.47 -6.35 -15.65
C MET A 1 -26.08 -7.45 -14.68
N LYS A 2 -26.59 -7.40 -13.44
CA LYS A 2 -26.24 -8.35 -12.37
C LYS A 2 -27.27 -9.48 -12.38
N SER A 3 -26.82 -10.71 -12.58
CA SER A 3 -27.64 -11.92 -12.50
C SER A 3 -27.73 -12.38 -11.04
N PRO A 4 -28.91 -12.69 -10.49
CA PRO A 4 -29.00 -13.29 -9.16
C PRO A 4 -28.82 -14.81 -9.30
N LEU A 5 -27.84 -15.35 -8.57
CA LEU A 5 -27.66 -16.79 -8.42
C LEU A 5 -28.60 -17.28 -7.30
N ILE A 6 -29.61 -18.05 -7.69
CA ILE A 6 -30.56 -18.72 -6.77
C ILE A 6 -29.94 -20.06 -6.38
N ILE A 7 -29.61 -20.22 -5.10
CA ILE A 7 -29.18 -21.51 -4.53
C ILE A 7 -30.40 -22.13 -3.84
N ALA A 8 -30.87 -23.26 -4.37
CA ALA A 8 -31.94 -24.07 -3.79
C ALA A 8 -31.36 -25.00 -2.70
N PRO A 9 -32.08 -25.23 -1.58
CA PRO A 9 -31.63 -26.21 -0.59
C PRO A 9 -32.04 -27.61 -1.04
N PHE A 10 -31.04 -28.49 -1.15
CA PHE A 10 -31.20 -29.90 -1.48
C PHE A 10 -31.55 -30.68 -0.20
N LEU A 11 -32.83 -31.03 -0.05
CA LEU A 11 -33.33 -31.81 1.10
C LEU A 11 -33.11 -33.29 0.84
N THR A 12 -32.16 -33.91 1.55
CA THR A 12 -31.94 -35.36 1.53
C THR A 12 -32.68 -36.02 2.70
N LEU A 13 -33.62 -36.91 2.37
CA LEU A 13 -34.24 -37.83 3.32
C LEU A 13 -33.27 -38.99 3.59
N LEU A 14 -32.79 -39.12 4.82
CA LEU A 14 -32.07 -40.30 5.29
C LEU A 14 -33.00 -41.18 6.13
N ALA A 15 -33.07 -42.44 5.69
CA ALA A 15 -33.84 -43.50 6.30
C ALA A 15 -33.31 -43.88 7.69
N ALA A 16 -34.22 -44.07 8.63
CA ALA A 16 -33.94 -44.61 9.95
C ALA A 16 -33.90 -46.15 9.92
N CYS A 17 -32.80 -46.72 10.40
CA CYS A 17 -32.68 -48.07 10.94
C CYS A 17 -31.57 -47.96 12.01
N GLY A 18 -31.83 -48.11 13.31
CA GLY A 18 -32.28 -49.34 13.96
C GLY A 18 -31.04 -50.14 14.38
N GLY A 19 -30.58 -49.98 15.63
CA GLY A 19 -29.49 -50.79 16.19
C GLY A 19 -28.90 -50.21 17.48
N GLY A 20 -29.35 -50.70 18.63
CA GLY A 20 -28.81 -50.36 19.94
C GLY A 20 -27.46 -51.03 20.20
N GLY A 21 -26.53 -50.27 20.74
CA GLY A 21 -25.29 -50.71 21.33
C GLY A 21 -24.78 -49.62 22.26
N GLY A 22 -24.78 -49.88 23.56
CA GLY A 22 -24.28 -48.95 24.58
C GLY A 22 -22.78 -48.79 24.48
N GLY A 23 -22.32 -47.87 23.63
CA GLY A 23 -21.06 -47.18 23.79
C GLY A 23 -21.31 -45.89 24.56
N ASN A 24 -20.33 -45.43 25.33
CA ASN A 24 -20.30 -44.04 25.78
C ASN A 24 -20.02 -43.17 24.54
N ASP A 25 -20.98 -43.09 23.62
CA ASP A 25 -20.95 -42.18 22.48
C ASP A 25 -21.24 -40.80 23.03
N ASN A 26 -20.25 -40.23 23.70
CA ASN A 26 -20.23 -38.80 23.89
C ASN A 26 -20.15 -38.21 22.47
N PRO A 27 -21.17 -37.45 22.01
CA PRO A 27 -21.18 -36.99 20.63
C PRO A 27 -19.92 -36.16 20.40
N VAL A 28 -19.13 -36.56 19.40
CA VAL A 28 -17.97 -35.78 18.96
C VAL A 28 -18.51 -34.44 18.47
N VAL A 29 -18.19 -33.36 19.20
CA VAL A 29 -18.59 -32.01 18.80
C VAL A 29 -17.71 -31.63 17.62
N ALA A 30 -18.33 -31.33 16.47
CA ALA A 30 -17.59 -30.91 15.29
C ALA A 30 -16.89 -29.56 15.56
N ALA A 31 -15.59 -29.50 15.27
CA ALA A 31 -14.84 -28.27 15.40
C ALA A 31 -15.24 -27.24 14.33
N SER A 32 -15.25 -25.96 14.70
CA SER A 32 -15.43 -24.84 13.78
C SER A 32 -14.54 -23.68 14.21
N VAL A 33 -14.04 -22.91 13.24
CA VAL A 33 -13.32 -21.65 13.50
C VAL A 33 -13.87 -20.56 12.59
N PHE A 34 -13.93 -19.35 13.14
CA PHE A 34 -14.23 -18.12 12.44
C PHE A 34 -13.06 -17.16 12.63
N ALA A 35 -12.44 -16.71 11.54
CA ALA A 35 -11.27 -15.83 11.55
C ALA A 35 -11.62 -14.36 11.86
N GLY A 36 -12.91 -14.02 11.86
CA GLY A 36 -13.38 -12.64 11.93
C GLY A 36 -13.95 -12.18 10.58
N ASN A 37 -14.52 -10.98 10.56
CA ASN A 37 -14.90 -10.36 9.28
C ASN A 37 -13.68 -9.74 8.63
N ASP A 38 -13.65 -9.72 7.30
CA ASP A 38 -12.64 -9.01 6.51
C ASP A 38 -12.50 -7.56 6.98
N GLN A 39 -11.27 -7.05 6.92
CA GLN A 39 -10.91 -5.74 7.43
C GLN A 39 -10.36 -4.84 6.33
N GLN A 40 -10.50 -3.53 6.54
CA GLN A 40 -9.88 -2.49 5.74
C GLN A 40 -9.14 -1.56 6.69
N ILE A 41 -7.84 -1.40 6.48
CA ILE A 41 -6.94 -0.63 7.35
C ILE A 41 -5.99 0.20 6.49
N ILE A 42 -5.36 1.20 7.10
CA ILE A 42 -4.31 2.00 6.44
C ILE A 42 -2.96 1.39 6.80
N GLU A 43 -2.00 1.44 5.89
CA GLU A 43 -0.62 1.04 6.15
C GLU A 43 -0.03 1.66 7.42
N LYS A 44 0.98 1.00 8.02
CA LYS A 44 1.65 1.42 9.26
C LYS A 44 0.75 1.54 10.50
N SER A 45 -0.57 1.36 10.37
CA SER A 45 -1.51 1.41 11.49
C SER A 45 -1.54 0.12 12.29
N GLU A 46 -1.82 0.22 13.58
CA GLU A 46 -2.08 -0.93 14.43
C GLU A 46 -3.52 -1.44 14.22
N PHE A 47 -3.68 -2.75 14.07
CA PHE A 47 -4.98 -3.41 13.96
C PHE A 47 -5.01 -4.72 14.78
N THR A 48 -6.21 -5.26 14.98
CA THR A 48 -6.42 -6.49 15.76
C THR A 48 -7.08 -7.57 14.92
N ILE A 49 -6.66 -8.82 15.12
CA ILE A 49 -7.32 -10.00 14.56
C ILE A 49 -7.80 -10.87 15.71
N GLU A 50 -9.05 -11.31 15.64
CA GLU A 50 -9.68 -12.11 16.69
C GLU A 50 -10.41 -13.30 16.06
N ALA A 51 -9.92 -14.51 16.35
CA ALA A 51 -10.57 -15.75 15.97
C ALA A 51 -11.51 -16.26 17.06
N LYS A 52 -12.58 -16.95 16.64
CA LYS A 52 -13.50 -17.66 17.52
C LYS A 52 -13.56 -19.13 17.13
N GLY A 53 -13.35 -20.01 18.10
CA GLY A 53 -13.33 -21.46 17.92
C GLY A 53 -14.41 -22.14 18.76
N SER A 54 -14.90 -23.28 18.26
CA SER A 54 -15.82 -24.15 18.99
C SER A 54 -15.42 -25.61 18.76
N PRO A 55 -15.51 -26.52 19.75
CA PRO A 55 -15.73 -26.26 21.19
C PRO A 55 -14.65 -25.34 21.79
N ALA A 56 -14.85 -24.72 22.96
CA ALA A 56 -13.95 -23.68 23.49
C ALA A 56 -12.73 -24.23 24.28
N ASP A 57 -12.03 -25.20 23.72
CA ASP A 57 -10.95 -25.97 24.37
C ASP A 57 -9.68 -26.15 23.51
N GLY A 58 -9.62 -25.52 22.34
CA GLY A 58 -8.53 -25.63 21.38
C GLY A 58 -7.57 -24.45 21.38
N THR A 59 -6.54 -24.55 20.53
CA THR A 59 -5.50 -23.54 20.32
C THR A 59 -5.60 -22.91 18.94
N PHE A 60 -5.23 -21.64 18.84
CA PHE A 60 -5.23 -20.89 17.58
C PHE A 60 -3.79 -20.60 17.16
N THR A 61 -3.49 -20.80 15.88
CA THR A 61 -2.23 -20.36 15.25
C THR A 61 -2.54 -19.64 13.95
N TRP A 62 -2.06 -18.43 13.83
CA TRP A 62 -2.21 -17.57 12.66
C TRP A 62 -0.99 -17.69 11.74
N GLN A 63 -1.24 -17.72 10.43
CA GLN A 63 -0.21 -17.76 9.40
C GLN A 63 -0.52 -16.75 8.29
N ARG A 64 0.53 -16.11 7.76
CA ARG A 64 0.43 -15.35 6.51
C ARG A 64 0.43 -16.31 5.33
N ILE A 65 -0.58 -16.21 4.48
CA ILE A 65 -0.69 -17.01 3.25
C ILE A 65 -0.14 -16.26 2.04
N SER A 66 -0.57 -15.02 1.84
CA SER A 66 -0.14 -14.15 0.74
C SER A 66 -0.27 -12.68 1.10
N GLY A 67 0.23 -11.80 0.22
CA GLY A 67 0.24 -10.36 0.44
C GLY A 67 1.57 -9.85 1.02
N PRO A 68 1.61 -8.57 1.44
CA PRO A 68 2.80 -7.95 2.00
C PRO A 68 3.39 -8.72 3.19
N ILE A 69 4.71 -8.60 3.39
CA ILE A 69 5.37 -9.24 4.52
C ILE A 69 5.05 -8.46 5.78
N ILE A 70 4.49 -9.15 6.78
CA ILE A 70 4.38 -8.69 8.15
C ILE A 70 5.26 -9.58 9.03
N ASP A 71 6.04 -8.95 9.91
CA ASP A 71 6.90 -9.63 10.87
C ASP A 71 6.10 -10.35 11.97
N GLY A 72 6.69 -11.39 12.54
CA GLY A 72 6.14 -12.07 13.72
C GLY A 72 5.23 -13.26 13.44
N PHE A 73 4.82 -13.52 12.19
CA PHE A 73 4.09 -14.75 11.86
C PHE A 73 5.03 -15.98 11.80
N PRO A 74 4.58 -17.17 12.27
CA PRO A 74 3.25 -17.46 12.81
C PRO A 74 3.02 -16.90 14.23
N LEU A 75 1.76 -16.58 14.56
CA LEU A 75 1.35 -16.05 15.88
C LEU A 75 0.38 -17.00 16.58
N ASP A 76 0.56 -17.21 17.88
CA ASP A 76 -0.31 -18.11 18.68
C ASP A 76 -1.28 -17.33 19.56
N GLY A 77 -2.53 -17.81 19.62
CA GLY A 77 -3.61 -17.23 20.42
C GLY A 77 -4.72 -16.60 19.58
N ALA A 78 -5.93 -16.54 20.15
CA ALA A 78 -7.13 -16.11 19.46
C ALA A 78 -7.09 -14.62 19.05
N LEU A 79 -6.57 -13.76 19.93
CA LEU A 79 -6.49 -12.31 19.75
C LEU A 79 -5.03 -11.90 19.55
N GLN A 80 -4.74 -11.22 18.45
CA GLN A 80 -3.43 -10.62 18.18
C GLN A 80 -3.57 -9.13 17.87
N THR A 81 -2.52 -8.39 18.19
CA THR A 81 -2.32 -7.01 17.76
C THR A 81 -1.14 -7.00 16.78
N VAL A 82 -1.35 -6.41 15.61
CA VAL A 82 -0.42 -6.43 14.48
C VAL A 82 -0.28 -5.02 13.93
N ILE A 83 0.91 -4.68 13.43
CA ILE A 83 1.14 -3.42 12.71
C ILE A 83 1.08 -3.72 11.21
N ALA A 84 0.27 -2.96 10.49
CA ALA A 84 0.20 -3.04 9.03
C ALA A 84 1.57 -2.67 8.42
N PRO A 85 2.00 -3.37 7.37
CA PRO A 85 3.28 -3.09 6.73
C PRO A 85 3.24 -1.75 6.02
N ASP A 86 4.42 -1.23 5.72
CA ASP A 86 4.59 -0.10 4.79
C ASP A 86 4.44 -0.62 3.34
N ILE A 87 3.55 0.01 2.58
CA ILE A 87 3.18 -0.41 1.23
C ILE A 87 3.11 0.80 0.28
N LYS A 88 3.69 0.64 -0.90
CA LYS A 88 3.74 1.69 -1.94
C LYS A 88 2.48 1.80 -2.80
N ALA A 89 1.53 0.88 -2.62
CA ALA A 89 0.24 0.86 -3.29
C ALA A 89 -0.72 -0.07 -2.53
N ASP A 90 -2.02 0.20 -2.64
CA ASP A 90 -3.08 -0.63 -2.06
C ASP A 90 -2.83 -2.12 -2.30
N SER A 91 -3.01 -2.91 -1.26
CA SER A 91 -2.69 -4.34 -1.30
C SER A 91 -3.63 -5.17 -0.44
N GLU A 92 -3.69 -6.47 -0.74
CA GLU A 92 -4.45 -7.43 0.03
C GLU A 92 -3.49 -8.37 0.78
N LEU A 93 -3.74 -8.53 2.08
CA LEU A 93 -3.09 -9.50 2.95
C LEU A 93 -4.08 -10.62 3.27
N LEU A 94 -3.67 -11.86 3.01
CA LEU A 94 -4.46 -13.04 3.35
C LEU A 94 -3.81 -13.76 4.54
N LEU A 95 -4.54 -13.81 5.65
CA LEU A 95 -4.17 -14.58 6.83
C LEU A 95 -5.04 -15.82 6.95
N ARG A 96 -4.48 -16.89 7.51
CA ARG A 96 -5.20 -18.10 7.88
C ARG A 96 -5.06 -18.35 9.37
N VAL A 97 -6.17 -18.56 10.06
CA VAL A 97 -6.16 -19.12 11.40
C VAL A 97 -6.36 -20.63 11.31
N SER A 98 -5.54 -21.37 12.05
CA SER A 98 -5.73 -22.79 12.33
C SER A 98 -6.23 -22.95 13.75
N TYR A 99 -7.28 -23.72 13.95
CA TYR A 99 -7.84 -24.07 15.25
C TYR A 99 -7.73 -25.57 15.49
N GLN A 100 -6.99 -25.96 16.53
CA GLN A 100 -6.82 -27.36 16.91
C GLN A 100 -7.49 -27.62 18.26
N THR A 101 -8.51 -28.47 18.29
CA THR A 101 -9.20 -28.89 19.51
C THR A 101 -8.36 -29.87 20.33
N SER A 102 -8.71 -30.07 21.60
CA SER A 102 -7.98 -30.98 22.51
C SER A 102 -8.06 -32.47 22.09
N ASP A 103 -9.13 -32.85 21.36
CA ASP A 103 -9.32 -34.18 20.76
C ASP A 103 -8.64 -34.33 19.39
N GLY A 104 -7.95 -33.28 18.91
CA GLY A 104 -7.07 -33.31 17.74
C GLY A 104 -7.73 -32.95 16.41
N GLN A 105 -8.99 -32.52 16.38
CA GLN A 105 -9.60 -31.97 15.16
C GLN A 105 -8.89 -30.66 14.78
N LEU A 106 -8.61 -30.49 13.50
CA LEU A 106 -7.96 -29.29 12.95
C LEU A 106 -8.86 -28.68 11.88
N VAL A 107 -9.25 -27.44 12.09
CA VAL A 107 -10.04 -26.65 11.14
C VAL A 107 -9.37 -25.30 10.89
N THR A 108 -9.64 -24.70 9.76
CA THR A 108 -9.03 -23.43 9.36
C THR A 108 -10.07 -22.48 8.80
N ASP A 109 -9.81 -21.19 8.93
CA ASP A 109 -10.58 -20.13 8.26
C ASP A 109 -9.62 -19.01 7.82
N ASP A 110 -10.02 -18.29 6.79
CA ASP A 110 -9.21 -17.23 6.17
C ASP A 110 -9.77 -15.86 6.53
N LEU A 111 -8.89 -14.89 6.67
CA LEU A 111 -9.20 -13.48 6.91
C LEU A 111 -8.51 -12.63 5.86
N LEU A 112 -9.29 -11.87 5.09
CA LEU A 112 -8.78 -10.90 4.14
C LEU A 112 -8.64 -9.53 4.81
N ILE A 113 -7.49 -8.90 4.62
CA ILE A 113 -7.21 -7.54 5.09
C ILE A 113 -6.82 -6.71 3.87
N ALA A 114 -7.67 -5.75 3.51
CA ALA A 114 -7.36 -4.72 2.53
C ALA A 114 -6.54 -3.62 3.22
N ILE A 115 -5.33 -3.38 2.72
CA ILE A 115 -4.39 -2.40 3.25
C ILE A 115 -4.35 -1.25 2.24
N GLU A 116 -4.82 -0.08 2.65
CA GLU A 116 -4.77 1.15 1.86
C GLU A 116 -3.43 1.86 2.09
N SER A 117 -2.79 2.28 0.99
CA SER A 117 -1.62 3.15 1.03
C SER A 117 -2.06 4.59 1.37
N ASN A 118 -1.19 5.33 2.06
CA ASN A 118 -1.43 6.72 2.43
C ASN A 118 -0.21 7.59 2.08
N ASN A 119 -0.05 7.82 0.77
CA ASN A 119 1.01 8.63 0.17
C ASN A 119 0.90 10.13 0.51
N GLN A 120 2.02 10.77 0.81
CA GLN A 120 2.19 12.22 0.88
C GLN A 120 2.86 12.77 -0.39
N LEU A 121 2.20 13.74 -1.04
CA LEU A 121 2.72 14.30 -2.28
C LEU A 121 4.13 14.94 -2.14
N PRO A 122 4.94 14.92 -3.22
CA PRO A 122 6.29 15.49 -3.20
C PRO A 122 6.28 16.98 -2.86
N GLN A 123 7.27 17.42 -2.10
CA GLN A 123 7.55 18.83 -1.84
C GLN A 123 8.67 19.31 -2.76
N ILE A 124 8.32 20.20 -3.68
CA ILE A 124 9.25 20.71 -4.69
C ILE A 124 10.09 21.86 -4.12
N ILE A 125 11.41 21.73 -4.24
CA ILE A 125 12.37 22.76 -3.87
C ILE A 125 13.26 23.05 -5.07
N VAL A 126 13.05 24.22 -5.71
CA VAL A 126 13.86 24.69 -6.83
C VAL A 126 14.87 25.74 -6.38
N THR A 127 16.12 25.57 -6.81
CA THR A 127 17.21 26.52 -6.58
C THR A 127 17.91 26.84 -7.90
N GLN A 128 18.20 28.12 -8.13
CA GLN A 128 19.14 28.50 -9.18
C GLN A 128 20.56 28.40 -8.61
N THR A 129 21.37 27.47 -9.16
CA THR A 129 22.73 27.19 -8.69
C THR A 129 23.82 27.87 -9.53
N ALA A 130 23.46 28.42 -10.69
CA ALA A 130 24.34 29.24 -11.51
C ALA A 130 23.53 30.26 -12.35
N PRO A 131 24.11 31.42 -12.71
CA PRO A 131 25.29 32.00 -12.07
C PRO A 131 25.01 32.36 -10.60
N GLU A 132 26.06 32.53 -9.78
CA GLU A 132 25.91 32.94 -8.37
C GLU A 132 25.44 34.40 -8.24
N THR A 133 25.93 35.28 -9.11
CA THR A 133 25.54 36.70 -9.12
C THR A 133 24.32 36.87 -10.02
N LEU A 134 23.31 37.56 -9.49
CA LEU A 134 22.10 37.91 -10.21
C LEU A 134 21.96 39.42 -10.40
N PRO A 135 21.28 39.89 -11.45
CA PRO A 135 20.69 39.11 -12.55
C PRO A 135 21.76 38.46 -13.45
N SER A 136 21.40 37.39 -14.16
CA SER A 136 22.28 36.78 -15.16
C SER A 136 22.39 37.64 -16.42
N ASP A 137 23.54 37.59 -17.07
CA ASP A 137 23.85 38.33 -18.29
C ASP A 137 23.84 37.43 -19.53
N TYR A 138 23.83 38.05 -20.71
CA TYR A 138 23.90 37.33 -21.99
C TYR A 138 25.10 36.36 -22.03
N LYS A 139 24.81 35.10 -22.40
CA LYS A 139 25.72 33.94 -22.43
C LYS A 139 26.06 33.32 -21.08
N ASP A 140 25.59 33.85 -19.97
CA ASP A 140 25.70 33.13 -18.70
C ASP A 140 25.02 31.77 -18.81
N ILE A 141 25.58 30.78 -18.13
CA ILE A 141 24.91 29.49 -17.96
C ILE A 141 24.04 29.59 -16.72
N VAL A 142 22.73 29.53 -16.94
CA VAL A 142 21.75 29.44 -15.87
C VAL A 142 21.50 27.96 -15.58
N THR A 143 21.60 27.58 -14.32
CA THR A 143 21.33 26.21 -13.86
C THR A 143 20.24 26.23 -12.81
N LEU A 144 19.15 25.51 -13.07
CA LEU A 144 18.05 25.30 -12.13
C LEU A 144 18.11 23.86 -11.62
N SER A 145 18.04 23.67 -10.31
CA SER A 145 18.08 22.36 -9.65
C SER A 145 16.86 22.18 -8.77
N ALA A 146 16.11 21.11 -9.04
CA ALA A 146 15.05 20.58 -8.18
C ALA A 146 15.55 19.42 -7.29
N ALA A 147 16.87 19.14 -7.27
CA ALA A 147 17.44 18.00 -6.53
C ALA A 147 17.27 18.09 -5.01
N GLY A 148 16.88 19.26 -4.48
CA GLY A 148 16.51 19.42 -3.08
C GLY A 148 15.05 19.05 -2.76
N SER A 149 14.25 18.66 -3.76
CA SER A 149 12.87 18.20 -3.56
C SER A 149 12.86 16.90 -2.76
N ILE A 150 11.82 16.72 -1.94
CA ILE A 150 11.69 15.57 -1.05
C ILE A 150 10.29 14.95 -1.17
N ASP A 151 10.23 13.66 -0.86
CA ASP A 151 9.00 12.99 -0.48
C ASP A 151 8.94 12.96 1.06
N PRO A 152 7.86 13.45 1.69
CA PRO A 152 7.70 13.45 3.15
C PRO A 152 7.50 12.08 3.81
N ASP A 153 7.22 11.01 3.07
CA ASP A 153 7.01 9.68 3.64
C ASP A 153 8.27 9.10 4.31
N GLU A 154 8.11 8.26 5.34
CA GLU A 154 9.22 7.77 6.19
C GLU A 154 10.34 7.09 5.39
N ASN A 155 10.00 6.50 4.25
CA ASN A 155 10.90 5.89 3.28
C ASN A 155 10.71 6.44 1.86
N GLY A 156 10.07 7.61 1.75
CA GLY A 156 9.67 8.23 0.48
C GLY A 156 10.86 8.61 -0.39
N GLN A 157 10.70 8.51 -1.71
CA GLN A 157 11.73 8.85 -2.68
C GLN A 157 11.16 9.58 -3.88
N ILE A 158 11.92 10.55 -4.40
CA ILE A 158 11.61 11.12 -5.70
C ILE A 158 12.01 10.16 -6.82
N ASN A 159 11.04 9.73 -7.61
CA ASN A 159 11.23 8.81 -8.71
C ASN A 159 11.56 9.54 -10.02
N SER A 160 10.91 10.68 -10.30
CA SER A 160 11.15 11.41 -11.56
C SER A 160 10.95 12.92 -11.48
N TYR A 161 11.57 13.61 -12.44
CA TYR A 161 11.49 15.05 -12.66
C TYR A 161 11.07 15.30 -14.10
N SER A 162 10.29 16.35 -14.33
CA SER A 162 9.93 16.82 -15.66
C SER A 162 9.84 18.34 -15.70
N TRP A 163 10.74 18.96 -16.44
CA TRP A 163 10.78 20.40 -16.69
C TRP A 163 10.06 20.74 -17.99
N GLN A 164 9.29 21.81 -17.97
CA GLN A 164 8.66 22.38 -19.15
C GLN A 164 8.81 23.89 -19.11
N GLN A 165 9.42 24.46 -20.14
CA GLN A 165 9.37 25.91 -20.32
C GLN A 165 7.95 26.31 -20.77
N ILE A 166 7.30 27.17 -20.00
CA ILE A 166 5.92 27.59 -20.23
C ILE A 166 5.79 29.06 -20.63
N ALA A 167 6.87 29.86 -20.45
CA ALA A 167 6.93 31.24 -20.91
C ALA A 167 8.34 31.67 -21.33
N GLY A 168 8.41 32.72 -22.14
CA GLY A 168 9.66 33.29 -22.66
C GLY A 168 10.15 32.65 -23.97
N PRO A 169 11.30 33.11 -24.49
CA PRO A 169 11.89 32.54 -25.70
C PRO A 169 12.35 31.10 -25.45
N THR A 170 12.16 30.21 -26.41
CA THR A 170 12.55 28.79 -26.28
C THR A 170 14.04 28.62 -26.00
N LEU A 171 14.35 27.91 -24.93
CA LEU A 171 15.71 27.59 -24.50
C LEU A 171 16.00 26.10 -24.74
N ALA A 172 17.18 25.83 -25.24
CA ALA A 172 17.67 24.46 -25.35
C ALA A 172 18.25 24.01 -24.00
N VAL A 173 17.84 22.82 -23.56
CA VAL A 173 18.40 22.10 -22.42
C VAL A 173 18.77 20.68 -22.87
N ASP A 174 19.76 20.07 -22.22
CA ASP A 174 20.23 18.73 -22.61
C ASP A 174 19.18 17.65 -22.33
N SER A 175 18.43 17.80 -21.24
CA SER A 175 17.33 16.91 -20.87
C SER A 175 16.32 17.66 -20.01
N ASN A 176 15.03 17.45 -20.28
CA ASN A 176 13.96 17.95 -19.43
C ASN A 176 13.61 16.98 -18.28
N SER A 177 14.20 15.79 -18.22
CA SER A 177 13.86 14.78 -17.21
C SER A 177 14.86 14.66 -16.06
N ASN A 178 15.91 15.50 -16.07
CA ASN A 178 16.90 15.51 -15.00
C ASN A 178 16.42 16.39 -13.84
N ALA A 179 16.88 16.09 -12.62
CA ALA A 179 16.66 16.96 -11.47
C ALA A 179 17.22 18.38 -11.69
N THR A 180 18.27 18.48 -12.50
CA THR A 180 18.94 19.74 -12.85
C THR A 180 18.88 19.96 -14.35
N ILE A 181 18.53 21.19 -14.75
CA ILE A 181 18.61 21.68 -16.13
C ILE A 181 19.56 22.87 -16.20
N SER A 182 20.23 23.00 -17.35
CA SER A 182 21.09 24.15 -17.64
C SER A 182 20.79 24.67 -19.03
N PHE A 183 20.79 26.00 -19.18
CA PHE A 183 20.62 26.67 -20.46
C PHE A 183 21.46 27.95 -20.50
N SER A 184 21.78 28.41 -21.70
CA SER A 184 22.47 29.69 -21.88
C SER A 184 21.45 30.84 -21.85
N HIS A 185 21.74 31.89 -21.08
CA HIS A 185 20.94 33.10 -21.06
C HIS A 185 20.89 33.71 -22.48
N PRO A 186 19.70 33.85 -23.09
CA PRO A 186 19.58 34.28 -24.47
C PRO A 186 19.93 35.76 -24.62
N LEU A 187 20.23 36.19 -25.84
CA LEU A 187 20.26 37.61 -26.15
C LEU A 187 18.81 38.12 -26.18
N LEU A 188 18.51 39.12 -25.36
CA LEU A 188 17.18 39.71 -25.25
C LEU A 188 17.25 41.20 -25.58
N ASP A 189 16.31 41.70 -26.39
CA ASP A 189 16.18 43.14 -26.66
C ASP A 189 15.60 43.90 -25.45
N THR A 190 14.81 43.20 -24.63
CA THR A 190 14.20 43.71 -23.39
C THR A 190 14.13 42.62 -22.33
N ASN A 191 14.12 43.01 -21.06
CA ASN A 191 13.90 42.08 -19.95
C ASN A 191 12.61 41.27 -20.17
N THR A 192 12.76 39.95 -20.28
CA THR A 192 11.68 39.03 -20.58
C THR A 192 11.63 37.97 -19.49
N LEU A 193 10.45 37.74 -18.92
CA LEU A 193 10.27 36.67 -17.95
C LEU A 193 10.31 35.32 -18.66
N ILE A 194 11.17 34.43 -18.17
CA ILE A 194 11.20 33.01 -18.52
C ILE A 194 10.60 32.28 -17.33
N THR A 195 9.68 31.35 -17.59
CA THR A 195 9.04 30.56 -16.55
C THR A 195 9.13 29.09 -16.89
N TRP A 196 9.53 28.29 -15.90
CA TRP A 196 9.60 26.84 -15.97
C TRP A 196 8.55 26.23 -15.05
N LEU A 197 7.80 25.25 -15.56
CA LEU A 197 7.01 24.34 -14.75
C LEU A 197 7.86 23.09 -14.49
N ILE A 198 8.13 22.79 -13.23
CA ILE A 198 8.68 21.50 -12.81
C ILE A 198 7.56 20.64 -12.29
N THR A 199 7.54 19.37 -12.68
CA THR A 199 6.71 18.32 -12.13
C THR A 199 7.59 17.25 -11.52
N VAL A 200 7.27 16.84 -10.31
CA VAL A 200 8.02 15.83 -9.54
C VAL A 200 7.05 14.71 -9.17
N VAL A 201 7.49 13.46 -9.34
CA VAL A 201 6.72 12.26 -8.98
C VAL A 201 7.49 11.45 -7.95
N ASP A 202 6.85 11.05 -6.86
CA ASP A 202 7.41 10.16 -5.84
C ASP A 202 7.42 8.68 -6.27
N ASP A 203 7.90 7.79 -5.39
CA ASP A 203 7.97 6.35 -5.59
C ASP A 203 6.64 5.61 -5.36
N GLU A 204 5.61 6.33 -4.92
CA GLU A 204 4.22 5.89 -4.75
C GLU A 204 3.30 6.43 -5.86
N GLY A 205 3.85 7.20 -6.80
CA GLY A 205 3.16 7.75 -7.96
C GLY A 205 2.41 9.06 -7.70
N GLY A 206 2.57 9.67 -6.52
CA GLY A 206 2.07 11.01 -6.21
C GLY A 206 2.83 12.08 -7.01
N GLU A 207 2.10 13.09 -7.48
CA GLU A 207 2.62 14.13 -8.37
C GLU A 207 2.39 15.52 -7.78
N SER A 208 3.44 16.34 -7.82
CA SER A 208 3.38 17.78 -7.53
C SER A 208 3.94 18.57 -8.70
N SER A 209 3.46 19.80 -8.89
CA SER A 209 4.04 20.74 -9.86
C SER A 209 4.28 22.13 -9.27
N PHE A 210 5.31 22.82 -9.74
CA PHE A 210 5.69 24.15 -9.29
C PHE A 210 6.20 25.02 -10.45
N GLN A 211 5.80 26.29 -10.47
CA GLN A 211 6.31 27.27 -11.46
C GLN A 211 7.43 28.10 -10.84
N TYR A 212 8.59 28.12 -11.49
CA TYR A 212 9.77 28.92 -11.15
C TYR A 212 10.02 29.99 -12.21
#